data_AF-A0A6L7Z4E0-F1
#
_entry.id   AF-A0A6L7Z4E0-F1
#
_cell.length_a   1.000
_cell.length_b   1.000
_cell.length_c   1.000
_cell.angle_alpha   90.00
_cell.angle_beta   90.00
_cell.angle_gamma   90.00
#
_symmetry.space_group_name_H-M   'P 1'
#
loop_
_entity.id
_entity.type
_entity.pdbx_description
1 polymer ?
#
loop_
_entity_poly.entity_id
_entity_poly.type
_entity_poly.pdbx_seq_one_letter_code
_entity_poly.pdbx_strand_id
1 'polypeptide(L)'
;MSSVQFRPLDPRDWPTVAEIYRQGIVSGNATFETEVPGWESWNAARSPECRFVAEAGGEVIGFAALSPVSGRCVYGGVREVMVYIAERARGRGVGGSLLHRLIEETEAQGIRTHQAGIIPENAASIRIFER
;
A
#
# COMPACT_ATOMS: atom_id res chain seq x y z
N MET A 1 -17.99 -15.16 -5.83
CA MET A 1 -17.01 -14.06 -5.69
C MET A 1 -15.67 -14.60 -6.13
N SER A 2 -14.98 -13.95 -7.06
CA SER A 2 -13.64 -14.39 -7.48
C SER A 2 -12.69 -14.36 -6.28
N SER A 3 -11.86 -15.40 -6.14
CA SER A 3 -10.81 -15.44 -5.11
C SER A 3 -9.85 -14.26 -5.28
N VAL A 4 -9.49 -13.59 -4.17
CA VAL A 4 -8.49 -12.52 -4.19
C VAL A 4 -7.11 -13.17 -4.11
N GLN A 5 -6.22 -12.79 -5.03
CA GLN A 5 -4.84 -13.23 -5.08
C GLN A 5 -3.91 -12.06 -4.72
N PHE A 6 -2.81 -12.34 -4.03
CA PHE A 6 -1.81 -11.34 -3.67
C PHE A 6 -0.50 -11.70 -4.35
N ARG A 7 0.06 -10.78 -5.13
CA ARG A 7 1.30 -11.00 -5.87
C ARG A 7 2.19 -9.76 -5.87
N PRO A 8 3.50 -9.90 -6.11
CA PRO A 8 4.37 -8.75 -6.33
C PRO A 8 3.81 -7.83 -7.42
N LEU A 9 3.99 -6.52 -7.23
CA LEU A 9 3.64 -5.51 -8.22
C LEU A 9 4.54 -5.64 -9.44
N ASP A 10 3.94 -5.73 -10.62
CA ASP A 10 4.63 -5.66 -11.91
C ASP A 10 4.56 -4.21 -12.44
N PRO A 11 5.61 -3.67 -13.09
CA PRO A 11 5.55 -2.34 -13.70
C PRO A 11 4.35 -2.12 -14.63
N ARG A 12 3.83 -3.18 -15.26
CA ARG A 12 2.62 -3.15 -16.11
C ARG A 12 1.33 -2.89 -15.33
N ASP A 13 1.32 -3.12 -14.01
CA ASP A 13 0.18 -2.79 -13.15
C ASP A 13 0.07 -1.28 -12.89
N TRP A 14 1.13 -0.50 -13.18
CA TRP A 14 1.21 0.91 -12.82
C TRP A 14 0.01 1.75 -13.25
N PRO A 15 -0.55 1.64 -14.49
CA PRO A 15 -1.72 2.41 -14.87
C PRO A 15 -2.91 2.21 -13.91
N THR A 16 -3.15 0.97 -13.47
CA THR A 16 -4.22 0.64 -12.52
C THR A 16 -3.88 1.07 -11.09
N VAL A 17 -2.62 0.91 -10.68
CA VAL A 17 -2.14 1.35 -9.35
C VAL A 17 -2.21 2.87 -9.22
N ALA A 18 -1.80 3.61 -10.25
CA ALA A 18 -1.90 5.06 -10.34
C ALA A 18 -3.35 5.54 -10.21
N GLU A 19 -4.28 4.86 -10.87
CA GLU A 19 -5.71 5.16 -10.77
C GLU A 19 -6.28 4.90 -9.36
N ILE A 20 -5.90 3.79 -8.73
CA ILE A 20 -6.28 3.51 -7.33
C ILE A 20 -5.67 4.56 -6.39
N TYR A 21 -4.43 5.00 -6.65
CA TYR A 21 -3.78 6.02 -5.85
C TYR A 21 -4.48 7.37 -6.01
N ARG A 22 -4.87 7.74 -7.24
CA ARG A 22 -5.70 8.92 -7.54
C ARG A 22 -7.02 8.91 -6.78
N GLN A 23 -7.70 7.75 -6.69
CA GLN A 23 -8.92 7.61 -5.88
C GLN A 23 -8.67 7.89 -4.39
N GLY A 24 -7.48 7.55 -3.88
CA GLY A 24 -7.03 7.91 -2.54
C GLY A 24 -6.87 9.43 -2.38
N ILE A 25 -6.20 10.08 -3.32
CA ILE A 25 -6.00 11.54 -3.33
C ILE A 25 -7.36 12.27 -3.38
N VAL A 26 -8.23 11.91 -4.33
CA VAL A 26 -9.56 12.53 -4.49
C VAL A 26 -10.44 12.35 -3.25
N SER A 27 -10.25 11.28 -2.47
CA SER A 27 -11.00 11.08 -1.23
C SER A 27 -10.67 12.10 -0.14
N GLY A 28 -9.54 12.79 -0.23
CA GLY A 28 -9.06 13.75 0.77
C GLY A 28 -8.66 13.14 2.12
N ASN A 29 -8.78 11.82 2.27
CA ASN A 29 -8.64 11.12 3.56
C ASN A 29 -7.52 10.05 3.56
N ALA A 30 -6.76 9.90 2.46
CA ALA A 30 -5.74 8.86 2.35
C ALA A 30 -4.30 9.38 2.33
N THR A 31 -4.06 10.58 1.80
CA THR A 31 -2.73 11.17 1.63
C THR A 31 -2.82 12.69 1.55
N PHE A 32 -1.71 13.38 1.80
CA PHE A 32 -1.56 14.80 1.53
C PHE A 32 -0.99 15.09 0.14
N GLU A 33 -0.60 14.08 -0.63
CA GLU A 33 -0.28 14.26 -2.04
C GLU A 33 -1.50 14.78 -2.81
N THR A 34 -1.27 15.73 -3.72
CA THR A 34 -2.32 16.39 -4.51
C THR A 34 -2.40 15.87 -5.94
N GLU A 35 -1.38 15.14 -6.40
CA GLU A 35 -1.29 14.55 -7.72
C GLU A 35 -0.62 13.19 -7.65
N VAL A 36 -0.89 12.33 -8.64
CA VAL A 36 -0.21 11.02 -8.73
C VAL A 36 1.19 11.25 -9.30
N PRO A 37 2.26 10.84 -8.60
CA PRO A 37 3.62 10.98 -9.11
C PRO A 37 3.84 10.10 -10.35
N GLY A 38 4.86 10.41 -11.16
CA GLY A 38 5.30 9.53 -12.24
C GLY A 38 5.80 8.17 -11.72
N TRP A 39 5.75 7.15 -12.59
CA TRP A 39 6.17 5.79 -12.23
C TRP A 39 7.58 5.75 -11.65
N GLU A 40 8.53 6.43 -12.27
CA GLU A 40 9.95 6.39 -11.87
C GLU A 40 10.15 6.95 -10.46
N SER A 41 9.46 8.05 -10.14
CA SER A 41 9.50 8.68 -8.81
C SER A 41 8.82 7.79 -7.76
N TRP A 42 7.62 7.28 -8.07
CA TRP A 42 6.91 6.34 -7.21
C TRP A 42 7.74 5.07 -6.99
N ASN A 43 8.37 4.53 -8.02
CA ASN A 43 9.16 3.32 -7.97
C ASN A 43 10.46 3.51 -7.18
N ALA A 44 11.15 4.65 -7.32
CA ALA A 44 12.40 4.91 -6.61
C ALA A 44 12.20 5.15 -5.10
N ALA A 45 11.04 5.69 -4.71
CA ALA A 45 10.73 6.03 -3.31
C ALA A 45 10.26 4.85 -2.45
N ARG A 46 10.12 3.64 -3.04
CA ARG A 46 9.52 2.46 -2.39
C ARG A 46 10.53 1.32 -2.32
N SER A 47 10.42 0.42 -1.34
CA SER A 47 11.21 -0.83 -1.29
C SER A 47 10.74 -1.78 -2.41
N PRO A 48 11.57 -2.14 -3.40
CA PRO A 48 11.19 -3.04 -4.51
C PRO A 48 10.62 -4.38 -4.04
N GLU A 49 11.26 -4.94 -3.01
CA GLU A 49 10.96 -6.23 -2.40
C GLU A 49 9.68 -6.28 -1.55
N CYS A 50 9.03 -5.14 -1.28
CA CYS A 50 7.84 -5.06 -0.45
C CYS A 50 6.72 -4.26 -1.12
N ARG A 51 6.35 -4.65 -2.35
CA ARG A 51 5.22 -4.07 -3.09
C ARG A 51 4.33 -5.17 -3.63
N PHE A 52 3.07 -5.11 -3.26
CA PHE A 52 2.09 -6.13 -3.60
C PHE A 52 0.85 -5.50 -4.19
N VAL A 53 0.23 -6.22 -5.12
CA VAL A 53 -1.11 -5.95 -5.61
C VAL A 53 -2.07 -7.04 -5.14
N ALA A 54 -3.30 -6.64 -4.85
CA ALA A 54 -4.42 -7.56 -4.69
C ALA A 54 -5.17 -7.61 -6.02
N GLU A 55 -5.36 -8.81 -6.55
CA GLU A 55 -6.02 -9.06 -7.84
C GLU A 55 -7.27 -9.92 -7.63
N ALA A 56 -8.37 -9.57 -8.28
CA ALA A 56 -9.59 -10.37 -8.30
C ALA A 56 -10.16 -10.40 -9.72
N GLY A 57 -10.31 -11.61 -10.27
CA GLY A 57 -10.84 -11.78 -11.63
C GLY A 57 -9.98 -11.14 -12.72
N GLY A 58 -8.66 -11.14 -12.56
CA GLY A 58 -7.71 -10.55 -13.51
C GLY A 58 -7.52 -9.03 -13.38
N GLU A 59 -8.16 -8.40 -12.40
CA GLU A 59 -8.09 -6.94 -12.21
C GLU A 59 -7.45 -6.60 -10.86
N VAL A 60 -6.51 -5.65 -10.87
CA VAL A 60 -5.95 -5.09 -9.63
C VAL A 60 -7.01 -4.25 -8.92
N ILE A 61 -7.29 -4.62 -7.67
CA ILE A 61 -8.31 -4.00 -6.81
C ILE A 61 -7.71 -3.29 -5.60
N GLY A 62 -6.41 -3.38 -5.38
CA GLY A 62 -5.69 -2.68 -4.33
C GLY A 62 -4.20 -2.95 -4.39
N PHE A 63 -3.42 -2.15 -3.67
CA PHE A 63 -1.99 -2.35 -3.55
C PHE A 63 -1.50 -1.95 -2.16
N ALA A 64 -0.34 -2.50 -1.79
CA ALA A 64 0.40 -2.08 -0.62
C ALA A 64 1.89 -1.97 -0.96
N ALA A 65 2.56 -1.01 -0.32
CA ALA A 65 3.98 -0.79 -0.51
C ALA A 65 4.63 -0.26 0.76
N LEU A 66 5.96 -0.40 0.83
CA LEU A 66 6.78 0.22 1.87
C LEU A 66 7.66 1.33 1.33
N SER A 67 7.91 2.33 2.16
CA SER A 67 8.94 3.36 1.96
C SER A 67 9.85 3.47 3.20
N PRO A 68 11.11 3.89 3.03
CA PRO A 68 11.95 4.28 4.17
C PRO A 68 11.36 5.49 4.90
N VAL A 69 11.29 5.45 6.23
CA VAL A 69 10.86 6.61 7.03
C VAL A 69 11.92 7.71 7.10
N SER A 70 13.19 7.36 6.84
CA SER A 70 14.33 8.28 6.91
C SER A 70 15.52 7.72 6.13
N GLY A 71 16.37 8.61 5.62
CA GLY A 71 17.67 8.26 5.04
C GLY A 71 18.77 7.97 6.07
N ARG A 72 18.52 8.19 7.36
CA ARG A 72 19.52 7.90 8.42
C ARG A 72 19.56 6.41 8.71
N CYS A 73 20.76 5.82 8.77
CA CYS A 73 20.96 4.39 9.00
C CYS A 73 20.29 3.82 10.27
N VAL A 74 20.12 4.65 11.31
CA VAL A 74 19.46 4.27 12.57
C VAL A 74 18.00 3.85 12.39
N TYR A 75 17.35 4.26 11.30
CA TYR A 75 15.97 3.84 10.95
C TYR A 75 15.95 2.68 9.94
N GLY A 76 17.08 1.99 9.72
CA GLY A 76 17.18 0.93 8.71
C GLY A 76 16.16 -0.20 8.86
N GLY A 77 15.70 -0.48 10.09
CA GLY A 77 14.65 -1.46 10.39
C GLY A 77 13.22 -0.91 10.48
N VAL A 78 12.99 0.36 10.12
CA VAL A 78 11.68 1.01 10.19
C VAL A 78 11.19 1.36 8.78
N ARG A 79 9.95 1.02 8.45
CA ARG A 79 9.32 1.34 7.16
C ARG A 79 7.95 1.96 7.36
N GLU A 80 7.61 2.90 6.49
CA GLU A 80 6.26 3.42 6.38
C GLU A 80 5.43 2.50 5.48
N VAL A 81 4.24 2.14 5.92
CA VAL A 81 3.30 1.28 5.20
C VAL A 81 2.25 2.15 4.55
N MET A 82 1.97 1.85 3.28
CA MET A 82 0.85 2.43 2.57
C MET A 82 -0.03 1.31 2.01
N VAL A 83 -1.36 1.44 2.16
CA VAL A 83 -2.34 0.48 1.66
C VAL A 83 -3.48 1.25 0.99
N TYR A 84 -3.73 0.96 -0.28
CA TYR A 84 -4.79 1.62 -1.06
C TYR A 84 -5.69 0.58 -1.72
N ILE A 85 -7.00 0.76 -1.56
CA ILE A 85 -8.02 -0.12 -2.13
C ILE A 85 -8.88 0.68 -3.09
N ALA A 86 -9.09 0.12 -4.29
CA ALA A 86 -10.00 0.66 -5.29
C ALA A 86 -11.38 0.88 -4.67
N GLU A 87 -12.04 1.98 -5.00
CA GLU A 87 -13.34 2.36 -4.40
C GLU A 87 -14.37 1.22 -4.48
N ARG A 88 -14.46 0.57 -5.65
CA ARG A 88 -15.35 -0.58 -5.91
C ARG A 88 -15.08 -1.83 -5.05
N ALA A 89 -13.92 -1.92 -4.41
CA ALA A 89 -13.46 -3.07 -3.65
C ALA A 89 -13.32 -2.82 -2.14
N ARG A 90 -13.63 -1.61 -1.65
CA ARG A 90 -13.58 -1.26 -0.22
C ARG A 90 -14.61 -2.06 0.59
N GLY A 91 -14.33 -2.23 1.89
CA GLY A 91 -15.23 -2.95 2.81
C GLY A 91 -15.21 -4.48 2.67
N ARG A 92 -14.33 -5.05 1.84
CA ARG A 92 -14.24 -6.50 1.56
C ARG A 92 -13.07 -7.20 2.24
N GLY A 93 -12.42 -6.56 3.22
CA GLY A 93 -11.27 -7.12 3.96
C GLY A 93 -9.92 -7.08 3.22
N VAL A 94 -9.89 -6.67 1.94
CA VAL A 94 -8.67 -6.67 1.09
C VAL A 94 -7.51 -5.89 1.70
N GLY A 95 -7.77 -4.74 2.34
CA GLY A 95 -6.73 -3.91 2.95
C GLY A 95 -6.00 -4.61 4.11
N GLY A 96 -6.74 -5.30 4.98
CA GLY A 96 -6.14 -6.09 6.06
C GLY A 96 -5.32 -7.25 5.52
N SER A 97 -5.80 -7.95 4.49
CA SER A 97 -5.06 -9.04 3.86
C SER A 97 -3.78 -8.57 3.16
N LEU A 98 -3.81 -7.41 2.50
CA LEU A 98 -2.61 -6.79 1.93
C LEU A 98 -1.58 -6.42 3.00
N LEU A 99 -2.04 -5.81 4.10
CA LEU A 99 -1.18 -5.46 5.24
C LEU A 99 -0.54 -6.71 5.84
N HIS A 100 -1.31 -7.78 6.05
CA HIS A 100 -0.81 -9.04 6.59
C HIS A 100 0.26 -9.65 5.70
N ARG A 101 -0.01 -9.77 4.39
CA ARG A 101 0.96 -10.31 3.42
C ARG A 101 2.25 -9.49 3.38
N LEU A 102 2.13 -8.17 3.50
CA LEU A 102 3.27 -7.27 3.54
C LEU A 102 4.10 -7.50 4.81
N ILE A 103 3.46 -7.64 5.97
CA ILE A 103 4.15 -7.93 7.25
C ILE A 103 4.90 -9.27 7.16
N GLU A 104 4.28 -10.33 6.65
CA GLU A 104 4.93 -11.64 6.47
C GLU A 104 6.22 -11.55 5.62
N GLU A 105 6.22 -10.71 4.57
CA GLU A 105 7.39 -10.54 3.71
C GLU A 105 8.53 -9.79 4.43
N THR A 106 8.18 -8.85 5.30
CA THR A 106 9.14 -7.95 5.94
C THR A 106 9.93 -8.59 7.07
N GLU A 107 9.38 -9.62 7.71
CA GLU A 107 10.07 -10.38 8.74
C GLU A 107 11.36 -11.02 8.20
N ALA A 108 11.31 -11.54 6.96
CA ALA A 108 12.47 -12.11 6.28
C ALA A 108 13.56 -11.08 5.95
N GLN A 109 13.23 -9.77 5.99
CA GLN A 109 14.11 -8.68 5.56
C GLN A 109 14.69 -7.87 6.74
N GLY A 110 14.42 -8.28 7.99
CA GLY A 110 14.92 -7.59 9.17
C GLY A 110 14.26 -6.23 9.45
N ILE A 111 13.11 -5.96 8.82
CA ILE A 111 12.25 -4.81 9.14
C ILE A 111 11.49 -5.17 10.42
N ARG A 112 11.63 -4.34 11.45
CA ARG A 112 11.09 -4.60 12.80
C ARG A 112 9.91 -3.71 13.15
N THR A 113 9.73 -2.62 12.41
CA THR A 113 8.71 -1.62 12.74
C THR A 113 8.07 -1.11 11.47
N HIS A 114 6.74 -1.19 11.48
CA HIS A 114 5.85 -0.65 10.47
C HIS A 114 5.16 0.58 11.03
N GLN A 115 5.30 1.71 10.36
CA GLN A 115 4.65 2.97 10.72
C GLN A 115 3.60 3.32 9.68
N ALA A 116 2.46 3.87 10.08
CA ALA A 116 1.47 4.42 9.16
C ALA A 116 1.05 5.81 9.65
N GLY A 117 1.10 6.80 8.76
CA GLY A 117 0.43 8.07 8.96
C GLY A 117 -1.03 7.94 8.52
N ILE A 118 -1.98 8.18 9.43
CA ILE A 118 -3.40 8.05 9.14
C ILE A 118 -4.10 9.37 9.47
N ILE A 119 -4.84 9.91 8.50
CA ILE A 119 -5.73 11.06 8.71
C ILE A 119 -6.84 10.62 9.69
N PRO A 120 -7.07 11.34 10.80
CA PRO A 120 -7.98 10.91 11.88
C PRO A 120 -9.41 10.60 11.41
N GLU A 121 -9.90 11.29 10.38
CA GLU A 121 -11.22 11.10 9.78
C GLU A 121 -11.34 9.76 9.02
N ASN A 122 -10.22 9.13 8.66
CA ASN A 122 -10.19 7.86 7.94
C ASN A 122 -10.37 6.65 8.87
N ALA A 123 -11.59 6.52 9.41
CA ALA A 123 -11.96 5.43 10.30
C ALA A 123 -11.78 4.02 9.66
N ALA A 124 -11.83 3.92 8.33
CA ALA A 124 -11.58 2.65 7.63
C ALA A 124 -10.12 2.23 7.71
N SER A 125 -9.19 3.17 7.53
CA SER A 125 -7.76 2.93 7.67
C SER A 125 -7.39 2.61 9.12
N ILE A 126 -7.90 3.39 10.08
CA ILE A 126 -7.66 3.16 11.52
C ILE A 126 -8.00 1.71 11.90
N ARG A 127 -9.19 1.22 11.51
CA ARG A 127 -9.63 -0.16 11.80
C ARG A 127 -8.78 -1.26 11.15
N ILE A 128 -7.99 -0.95 10.13
CA ILE A 128 -7.07 -1.91 9.51
C ILE A 128 -5.82 -2.05 10.38
N PHE A 129 -5.32 -0.95 10.96
CA PHE A 129 -4.08 -0.91 11.73
C PHE A 129 -4.25 -1.16 13.25
N GLU A 130 -5.48 -1.13 13.76
CA GLU A 130 -5.79 -1.48 15.17
C GLU A 130 -5.98 -2.98 15.43
N ARG A 131 -6.00 -3.81 14.38
CA ARG A 131 -6.21 -5.27 14.47
C ARG A 131 -4.90 -6.01 14.33
#